data_AF-A0A7V2CNZ1-F1
#
_entry.id   AF-A0A7V2CNZ1-F1
#
_cell.length_a   1.000
_cell.length_b   1.000
_cell.length_c   1.000
_cell.angle_alpha   90.00
_cell.angle_beta   90.00
_cell.angle_gamma   90.00
#
_symmetry.space_group_name_H-M   'P 1'
#
loop_
_entity.id
_entity.type
_entity.pdbx_description
1 polymer ?
#
loop_
_entity_poly.entity_id
_entity_poly.type
_entity_poly.pdbx_seq_one_letter_code
_entity_poly.pdbx_strand_id
1 'polypeptide(L)'
;MSFAESSFFPIPPDVLLAPLVLGNRRKWLAYALTCSVASVLGGVLGYAIGATVWGLIDQLVFGLHLPGLNEANFLKAQAWYEEWNFWVVFVCGFTPLPYKVCTISAGLFFGWKAMPFAVFLLASAVSRSARFFLVAGLMGLVGPTVKPLIDRYFNLLCVAFVLLLIGGFAAIRYLM
;
A
#
# COMPACT_ATOMS: atom_id res chain seq x y z
N MET A 1 9.61 20.60 5.82
CA MET A 1 10.44 19.37 5.81
C MET A 1 9.58 18.13 5.56
N SER A 2 8.88 18.00 4.42
CA SER A 2 8.02 16.81 4.15
C SER A 2 8.31 16.14 2.81
N PHE A 3 9.04 16.80 1.91
CA PHE A 3 9.42 16.25 0.61
C PHE A 3 10.66 15.34 0.69
N ALA A 4 11.60 15.68 1.58
CA ALA A 4 12.84 14.93 1.81
C ALA A 4 12.65 13.67 2.69
N GLU A 5 11.74 13.68 3.67
CA GLU A 5 11.40 12.46 4.44
C GLU A 5 10.49 11.48 3.67
N SER A 6 9.63 11.98 2.78
CA SER A 6 8.68 11.14 2.03
C SER A 6 9.28 10.41 0.81
N SER A 7 10.49 10.80 0.38
CA SER A 7 11.11 10.21 -0.82
C SER A 7 11.70 8.82 -0.56
N PHE A 8 12.06 8.47 0.69
CA PHE A 8 12.83 7.27 0.99
C PHE A 8 12.39 6.44 2.22
N PHE A 9 11.24 6.72 2.85
CA PHE A 9 10.88 5.99 4.07
C PHE A 9 9.93 4.79 3.84
N PRO A 10 10.26 3.59 4.39
CA PRO A 10 9.38 2.41 4.43
C PRO A 10 8.28 2.49 5.50
N ILE A 11 7.99 3.68 6.05
CA ILE A 11 6.95 3.86 7.07
C ILE A 11 5.59 4.06 6.36
N PRO A 12 4.55 3.28 6.70
CA PRO A 12 3.24 3.43 6.10
C PRO A 12 2.65 4.83 6.38
N PRO A 13 2.07 5.51 5.38
CA PRO A 13 1.49 6.85 5.55
C PRO A 13 0.37 6.90 6.62
N ASP A 14 -0.28 5.77 6.88
CA ASP A 14 -1.33 5.63 7.89
C ASP A 14 -0.81 5.87 9.32
N VAL A 15 0.43 5.46 9.60
CA VAL A 15 1.10 5.60 10.89
C VAL A 15 1.37 7.07 11.21
N LEU A 16 1.58 7.88 10.17
CA LEU A 16 1.78 9.33 10.30
C LEU A 16 0.45 10.08 10.30
N LEU A 17 -0.55 9.62 9.55
CA LEU A 17 -1.87 10.26 9.46
C LEU A 17 -2.61 10.25 10.80
N ALA A 18 -2.58 9.14 11.54
CA ALA A 18 -3.27 9.03 12.82
C ALA A 18 -2.83 10.09 13.87
N PRO A 19 -1.53 10.25 14.21
CA PRO A 19 -1.09 11.27 15.16
C PRO A 19 -1.31 12.69 14.64
N LEU A 20 -1.17 12.94 13.33
CA LEU A 20 -1.47 14.24 12.72
C LEU A 20 -2.94 14.64 12.92
N VAL A 21 -3.86 13.71 12.70
CA VAL A 21 -5.30 13.93 12.93
C VAL A 21 -5.59 14.14 14.42
N LEU A 22 -4.96 13.38 15.31
CA LEU A 22 -5.11 13.57 16.77
C LEU A 22 -4.62 14.94 17.23
N GLY A 23 -3.55 15.47 16.62
CA GLY A 23 -3.02 16.80 16.90
C GLY A 23 -3.94 17.95 16.47
N ASN A 24 -4.69 17.79 15.37
CA ASN A 24 -5.69 18.77 14.95
C ASN A 24 -6.92 18.13 14.29
N ARG A 25 -7.82 17.63 15.13
CA ARG A 25 -8.97 16.84 14.70
C ARG A 25 -9.95 17.59 13.81
N ARG A 26 -10.09 18.91 13.93
CA ARG A 26 -11.02 19.68 13.08
C ARG A 26 -10.65 19.61 11.59
N LYS A 27 -9.39 19.27 11.28
CA LYS A 27 -8.86 19.18 9.92
C LYS A 27 -8.71 17.74 9.42
N TRP A 28 -9.34 16.75 10.07
CA TRP A 28 -9.20 15.34 9.71
C TRP A 28 -9.55 15.05 8.24
N LEU A 29 -10.60 15.67 7.71
CA LEU A 29 -10.99 15.56 6.29
C LEU A 29 -9.92 16.12 5.36
N ALA A 30 -9.33 17.27 5.70
CA ALA A 30 -8.28 17.88 4.90
C ALA A 30 -7.02 17.01 4.86
N TYR A 31 -6.62 16.43 6.00
CA TYR A 31 -5.48 15.51 6.06
C TYR A 31 -5.73 14.21 5.30
N ALA A 32 -6.94 13.66 5.36
CA ALA A 32 -7.32 12.48 4.59
C ALA A 32 -7.26 12.77 3.07
N LEU A 33 -7.80 13.92 2.64
CA LEU A 33 -7.78 14.35 1.24
C LEU A 33 -6.35 14.53 0.71
N THR A 34 -5.52 15.29 1.43
CA THR A 34 -4.14 15.55 0.99
C THR A 34 -3.33 14.26 0.91
N CYS A 35 -3.46 13.36 1.88
CA CYS A 35 -2.81 12.04 1.85
C CYS A 35 -3.33 11.18 0.70
N SER A 36 -4.63 11.21 0.43
CA SER A 36 -5.23 10.47 -0.69
C SER A 36 -4.68 10.94 -2.03
N VAL A 37 -4.70 12.26 -2.28
CA VAL A 37 -4.17 12.85 -3.52
C VAL A 37 -2.68 12.56 -3.67
N ALA A 38 -1.88 12.82 -2.63
CA ALA A 38 -0.45 12.56 -2.67
C ALA A 38 -0.13 11.07 -2.91
N SER A 39 -0.90 10.17 -2.29
CA SER A 39 -0.71 8.74 -2.49
C SER A 39 -1.13 8.25 -3.88
N VAL A 40 -2.21 8.80 -4.46
CA VAL A 40 -2.61 8.45 -5.82
C VAL A 40 -1.56 8.92 -6.81
N LEU A 41 -1.04 10.15 -6.65
CA LEU A 41 0.07 10.66 -7.48
C LEU A 41 1.33 9.79 -7.36
N GLY A 42 1.70 9.40 -6.13
CA GLY A 42 2.79 8.45 -5.92
C GLY A 42 2.53 7.07 -6.55
N GLY A 43 1.27 6.63 -6.56
CA GLY A 43 0.85 5.41 -7.24
C GLY A 43 1.00 5.49 -8.76
N VAL A 44 0.63 6.62 -9.36
CA VAL A 44 0.83 6.89 -10.79
C VAL A 44 2.33 6.87 -11.14
N LEU A 45 3.19 7.44 -10.31
CA LEU A 45 4.64 7.35 -10.50
C LEU A 45 5.14 5.90 -10.43
N GLY A 46 4.68 5.13 -9.44
CA GLY A 46 5.02 3.70 -9.33
C GLY A 46 4.55 2.89 -10.55
N TYR A 47 3.34 3.15 -11.04
CA TYR A 47 2.82 2.55 -12.27
C TYR A 47 3.70 2.88 -13.47
N ALA A 48 4.06 4.15 -13.65
CA ALA A 48 4.93 4.59 -14.74
C ALA A 48 6.30 3.90 -14.70
N ILE A 49 6.88 3.74 -13.50
CA ILE A 49 8.13 3.00 -13.31
C ILE A 49 7.95 1.54 -13.74
N GLY A 50 6.91 0.85 -13.26
CA GLY A 50 6.65 -0.53 -13.63
C GLY A 50 6.45 -0.72 -15.14
N ALA A 51 5.68 0.18 -15.76
CA ALA A 51 5.35 0.13 -17.18
C ALA A 51 6.52 0.47 -18.12
N THR A 52 7.55 1.16 -17.64
CA THR A 52 8.70 1.59 -18.47
C THR A 52 9.96 0.78 -18.19
N VAL A 53 10.25 0.51 -16.93
CA VAL A 53 11.54 -0.08 -16.52
C VAL A 53 11.58 -1.58 -16.80
N TRP A 54 10.44 -2.28 -16.76
CA TRP A 54 10.41 -3.73 -16.90
C TRP A 54 11.09 -4.24 -18.18
N GLY A 55 10.80 -3.64 -19.34
CA GLY A 55 11.41 -4.03 -20.61
C GLY A 55 12.92 -3.77 -20.72
N LEU A 56 13.53 -3.10 -19.74
CA LEU A 56 14.97 -2.86 -19.67
C LEU A 56 15.66 -3.78 -18.65
N ILE A 57 14.92 -4.33 -17.68
CA ILE A 57 15.49 -5.08 -16.56
C ILE A 57 15.06 -6.54 -16.54
N ASP A 58 14.10 -6.96 -17.37
CA ASP A 58 13.56 -8.32 -17.40
C ASP A 58 14.65 -9.39 -17.51
N GLN A 59 15.58 -9.26 -18.46
CA GLN A 59 16.69 -10.18 -18.66
C GLN A 59 17.65 -10.22 -17.47
N LEU A 60 17.87 -9.07 -16.82
CA LEU A 60 18.72 -8.96 -15.65
C LEU A 60 18.04 -9.57 -14.42
N VAL A 61 16.74 -9.34 -14.24
CA VAL A 61 15.94 -9.82 -13.12
C VAL A 61 15.81 -11.35 -13.16
N PHE A 62 15.54 -11.94 -14.32
CA PHE A 62 15.53 -13.40 -14.46
C PHE A 62 16.94 -14.00 -14.38
N GLY A 63 17.97 -13.29 -14.85
CA GLY A 63 19.37 -13.70 -14.72
C GLY A 63 19.88 -13.78 -13.27
N LEU A 64 19.29 -13.00 -12.36
CA LEU A 64 19.64 -12.99 -10.93
C LEU A 64 19.16 -14.24 -10.16
N HIS A 65 18.36 -15.13 -10.78
CA HIS A 65 17.86 -16.38 -10.16
C HIS A 65 17.31 -16.18 -8.74
N LEU A 66 16.57 -15.09 -8.53
CA LEU A 66 15.99 -14.75 -7.23
C LEU A 66 14.95 -15.82 -6.84
N PRO A 67 15.01 -16.37 -5.60
CA PRO A 67 14.10 -17.42 -5.18
C PRO A 67 12.65 -16.90 -5.21
N GLY A 68 11.81 -17.59 -6.00
CA GLY A 68 10.39 -17.26 -6.19
C GLY A 68 10.08 -16.39 -7.41
N LEU A 69 11.09 -15.78 -8.03
CA LEU A 69 10.93 -14.89 -9.20
C LEU A 69 11.33 -15.63 -10.48
N ASN A 70 10.60 -16.70 -10.77
CA ASN A 70 10.75 -17.52 -11.97
C ASN A 70 9.72 -17.10 -13.03
N GLU A 71 10.00 -17.38 -14.30
CA GLU A 71 9.12 -17.08 -15.43
C GLU A 71 7.70 -17.67 -15.25
N ALA A 72 7.60 -18.90 -14.75
CA ALA A 72 6.31 -19.54 -14.46
C ALA A 72 5.48 -18.79 -13.40
N ASN A 73 6.12 -18.32 -12.32
CA ASN A 73 5.45 -17.54 -11.27
C ASN A 73 5.08 -16.15 -11.77
N PHE A 74 5.92 -15.57 -12.63
CA PHE A 74 5.67 -14.28 -13.25
C PHE A 74 4.43 -14.32 -14.16
N LEU A 75 4.34 -15.33 -15.03
CA LEU A 75 3.17 -15.56 -15.89
C LEU A 75 1.89 -15.80 -15.07
N LYS A 76 2.00 -16.54 -13.96
CA LYS A 76 0.87 -16.75 -13.05
C LYS A 76 0.40 -15.45 -12.40
N ALA A 77 1.34 -14.61 -11.94
CA ALA A 77 1.01 -13.30 -11.39
C ALA A 77 0.37 -12.39 -12.44
N GLN A 78 0.89 -12.39 -13.68
CA GLN A 78 0.30 -11.65 -14.79
C GLN A 78 -1.15 -12.09 -15.06
N ALA A 79 -1.40 -13.40 -15.10
CA ALA A 79 -2.75 -13.94 -15.31
C ALA A 79 -3.74 -13.46 -14.23
N TRP A 80 -3.31 -13.39 -12.95
CA TRP A 80 -4.14 -12.83 -11.88
C TRP A 80 -4.44 -11.35 -12.07
N TYR A 81 -3.46 -10.56 -12.51
CA TYR A 81 -3.69 -9.15 -12.82
C TYR A 81 -4.67 -8.98 -13.98
N GLU A 82 -4.58 -9.81 -15.02
CA GLU A 82 -5.49 -9.78 -16.17
C GLU A 82 -6.92 -10.19 -15.78
N GLU A 83 -7.07 -11.27 -15.00
CA GLU A 83 -8.37 -11.81 -14.57
C GLU A 83 -9.08 -10.87 -13.58
N TRP A 84 -8.39 -10.41 -12.54
CA TRP A 84 -9.01 -9.69 -11.43
C TRP A 84 -8.96 -8.17 -11.57
N ASN A 85 -8.05 -7.64 -12.40
CA ASN A 85 -7.95 -6.25 -12.81
C ASN A 85 -8.10 -5.25 -11.64
N PHE A 86 -9.28 -4.64 -11.50
CA PHE A 86 -9.64 -3.71 -10.45
C PHE A 86 -9.42 -4.28 -9.04
N TRP A 87 -9.83 -5.53 -8.81
CA TRP A 87 -9.88 -6.13 -7.48
C TRP A 87 -8.49 -6.36 -6.90
N VAL A 88 -7.53 -6.80 -7.72
CA VAL A 88 -6.14 -6.97 -7.28
C VAL A 88 -5.58 -5.65 -6.80
N VAL A 89 -5.73 -4.57 -7.59
CA VAL A 89 -5.24 -3.23 -7.21
C VAL A 89 -5.98 -2.70 -5.97
N PHE A 90 -7.29 -2.89 -5.90
CA PHE A 90 -8.11 -2.44 -4.78
C PHE A 90 -7.70 -3.11 -3.46
N VAL A 91 -7.61 -4.45 -3.45
CA VAL A 91 -7.22 -5.22 -2.27
C VAL A 91 -5.79 -4.86 -1.85
N CYS A 92 -4.87 -4.77 -2.80
CA CYS A 92 -3.51 -4.30 -2.57
C CYS A 92 -3.45 -2.91 -1.92
N GLY A 93 -4.25 -1.96 -2.39
CA GLY A 93 -4.26 -0.58 -1.90
C GLY A 93 -4.98 -0.40 -0.56
N PHE A 94 -5.95 -1.25 -0.27
CA PHE A 94 -6.74 -1.20 0.96
C PHE A 94 -6.09 -1.96 2.12
N THR A 95 -5.41 -3.07 1.84
CA THR A 95 -4.69 -3.88 2.84
C THR A 95 -3.43 -3.18 3.35
N PRO A 96 -2.86 -3.60 4.49
CA PRO A 96 -1.60 -3.04 5.01
C PRO A 96 -0.35 -3.45 4.19
N LEU A 97 -0.53 -3.93 2.97
CA LEU A 97 0.57 -4.28 2.07
C LEU A 97 1.31 -3.03 1.58
N PRO A 98 2.61 -3.14 1.25
CA PRO A 98 3.37 -2.03 0.70
C PRO A 98 2.79 -1.57 -0.64
N TYR A 99 2.04 -0.46 -0.62
CA TYR A 99 1.34 0.05 -1.79
C TYR A 99 2.23 0.24 -3.04
N LYS A 100 3.50 0.64 -2.83
CA LYS A 100 4.50 0.80 -3.91
C LYS A 100 4.74 -0.49 -4.68
N VAL A 101 4.75 -1.64 -4.01
CA VAL A 101 4.96 -2.93 -4.68
C VAL A 101 3.79 -3.21 -5.62
N CYS A 102 2.56 -3.00 -5.14
CA CYS A 102 1.34 -3.23 -5.90
C CYS A 102 1.19 -2.26 -7.10
N THR A 103 1.66 -1.03 -6.99
CA THR A 103 1.57 -0.05 -8.09
C THR A 103 2.63 -0.31 -9.16
N ILE A 104 3.85 -0.70 -8.75
CA ILE A 104 4.92 -1.09 -9.68
C ILE A 104 4.52 -2.38 -10.40
N SER A 105 4.03 -3.40 -9.70
CA SER A 105 3.56 -4.64 -10.33
C SER A 105 2.37 -4.40 -11.26
N ALA A 106 1.42 -3.54 -10.88
CA ALA A 106 0.33 -3.15 -11.78
C ALA A 106 0.84 -2.50 -13.06
N GLY A 107 1.80 -1.57 -12.97
CA GLY A 107 2.43 -0.96 -14.14
C GLY A 107 3.17 -1.97 -15.02
N LEU A 108 3.89 -2.90 -14.40
CA LEU A 108 4.66 -3.95 -15.07
C LEU A 108 3.77 -4.93 -15.85
N PHE A 109 2.64 -5.36 -15.27
CA PHE A 109 1.75 -6.32 -15.95
C PHE A 109 0.76 -5.65 -16.92
N PHE A 110 0.27 -4.44 -16.61
CA PHE A 110 -0.71 -3.75 -17.45
C PHE A 110 -0.07 -2.91 -18.57
N GLY A 111 1.17 -2.45 -18.38
CA GLY A 111 1.86 -1.55 -19.31
C GLY A 111 1.12 -0.22 -19.53
N TRP A 112 1.45 0.51 -20.60
CA TRP A 112 0.79 1.80 -20.92
C TRP A 112 -0.59 1.66 -21.58
N LYS A 113 -1.26 0.51 -21.44
CA LYS A 113 -2.59 0.30 -22.01
C LYS A 113 -3.61 1.23 -21.30
N ALA A 114 -4.34 2.04 -22.08
CA ALA A 114 -5.22 3.08 -21.55
C ALA A 114 -6.35 2.54 -20.63
N MET A 115 -6.96 1.42 -21.01
CA MET A 115 -8.06 0.82 -20.26
C MET A 115 -7.60 0.25 -18.89
N PRO A 116 -6.53 -0.56 -18.82
CA PRO A 116 -5.92 -0.97 -17.54
C PRO A 116 -5.43 0.20 -16.67
N PHE A 117 -4.87 1.26 -17.25
CA PHE A 117 -4.42 2.42 -16.49
C PHE A 117 -5.60 3.16 -15.82
N ALA A 118 -6.71 3.35 -16.52
CA ALA A 118 -7.90 3.96 -15.95
C ALA A 118 -8.48 3.11 -14.80
N VAL A 119 -8.54 1.78 -14.98
CA VAL A 119 -8.97 0.84 -13.95
C VAL A 119 -8.04 0.88 -12.73
N PHE A 120 -6.73 0.88 -12.96
CA PHE A 120 -5.72 1.06 -11.92
C PHE A 120 -5.94 2.36 -11.15
N LEU A 121 -6.08 3.48 -11.86
CA LEU A 121 -6.21 4.80 -11.24
C LEU A 121 -7.47 4.88 -10.37
N LEU A 122 -8.60 4.36 -10.87
CA LEU A 122 -9.85 4.26 -10.12
C LEU A 122 -9.70 3.34 -8.90
N ALA A 123 -9.17 2.13 -9.07
CA ALA A 123 -8.98 1.18 -7.97
C ALA A 123 -8.05 1.74 -6.89
N SER A 124 -6.94 2.37 -7.30
CA SER A 124 -6.01 3.09 -6.43
C SER A 124 -6.70 4.22 -5.68
N ALA A 125 -7.40 5.10 -6.40
CA ALA A 125 -8.06 6.26 -5.80
C ALA A 125 -9.10 5.84 -4.78
N VAL A 126 -9.95 4.86 -5.11
CA VAL A 126 -11.00 4.38 -4.21
C VAL A 126 -10.39 3.66 -3.00
N SER A 127 -9.48 2.70 -3.21
CA SER A 127 -8.89 1.92 -2.11
C SER A 127 -8.09 2.79 -1.14
N ARG A 128 -7.23 3.69 -1.66
CA ARG A 128 -6.37 4.54 -0.84
C ARG A 128 -7.17 5.61 -0.12
N SER A 129 -8.14 6.24 -0.80
CA SER A 129 -9.02 7.19 -0.14
C SER A 129 -9.86 6.50 0.92
N ALA A 130 -10.46 5.35 0.64
CA ALA A 130 -11.23 4.60 1.63
C ALA A 130 -10.40 4.30 2.89
N ARG A 131 -9.17 3.82 2.74
CA ARG A 131 -8.27 3.54 3.87
C ARG A 131 -7.94 4.80 4.67
N PHE A 132 -7.50 5.88 4.02
CA PHE A 132 -7.11 7.10 4.71
C PHE A 132 -8.29 7.80 5.38
N PHE A 133 -9.44 7.85 4.72
CA PHE A 133 -10.65 8.39 5.32
C PHE A 133 -11.17 7.54 6.47
N LEU A 134 -11.02 6.21 6.41
CA LEU A 134 -11.36 5.33 7.52
C LEU A 134 -10.46 5.62 8.72
N VAL A 135 -9.14 5.66 8.53
CA VAL A 135 -8.18 5.94 9.62
C VAL A 135 -8.39 7.35 10.17
N ALA A 136 -8.43 8.37 9.31
CA ALA A 136 -8.61 9.75 9.72
C ALA A 136 -10.01 10.01 10.31
N GLY A 137 -11.04 9.33 9.81
CA GLY A 137 -12.40 9.41 10.35
C GLY A 137 -12.51 8.79 11.73
N LEU A 138 -11.94 7.59 11.92
CA LEU A 138 -11.89 6.95 13.23
C LEU A 138 -11.14 7.82 14.25
N MET A 139 -9.97 8.35 13.89
CA MET A 139 -9.18 9.21 14.77
C MET A 139 -9.81 10.60 14.95
N GLY A 140 -10.44 11.14 13.92
CA GLY A 140 -11.08 12.46 13.90
C GLY A 140 -12.38 12.48 14.69
N LEU A 141 -13.18 11.42 14.65
CA LEU A 141 -14.49 11.31 15.30
C LEU A 141 -14.38 10.67 16.69
N VAL A 142 -13.72 9.52 16.79
CA VAL A 142 -13.65 8.68 18.01
C VAL A 142 -12.37 8.92 18.82
N GLY A 143 -11.44 9.72 18.29
CA GLY A 143 -10.14 10.02 18.93
C GLY A 143 -10.13 10.41 20.42
N PRO A 144 -11.07 11.19 21.01
CA PRO A 144 -10.95 11.61 22.40
C PRO A 144 -11.26 10.46 23.36
N THR A 145 -12.07 9.50 22.93
CA THR A 145 -12.42 8.29 23.70
C THR A 145 -11.30 7.26 23.61
N VAL A 146 -10.68 7.11 22.43
CA VAL A 146 -9.67 6.07 22.18
C VAL A 146 -8.26 6.53 22.55
N LYS A 147 -7.97 7.83 22.59
CA LYS A 147 -6.64 8.35 22.96
C LYS A 147 -6.10 7.81 24.30
N PRO A 148 -6.85 7.85 25.43
CA PRO A 148 -6.36 7.27 26.68
C PRO A 148 -6.22 5.73 26.62
N LEU A 149 -6.99 5.04 25.78
CA LEU A 149 -6.86 3.60 25.55
C LEU A 149 -5.57 3.28 24.78
N ILE A 150 -5.30 4.04 23.72
CA ILE A 150 -4.07 3.91 22.93
C ILE A 150 -2.87 4.24 23.80
N ASP A 151 -2.86 5.39 24.49
CA ASP A 151 -1.75 5.81 25.34
C ASP A 151 -1.47 4.77 26.46
N ARG A 152 -2.50 4.06 26.95
CA ARG A 152 -2.36 3.02 27.99
C ARG A 152 -1.89 1.65 27.46
N TYR A 153 -2.33 1.25 26.27
CA TYR A 153 -2.07 -0.10 25.74
C TYR A 153 -1.11 -0.12 24.55
N PHE A 154 -0.53 1.01 24.15
CA PHE A 154 0.34 1.13 22.97
C PHE A 154 1.45 0.07 22.95
N ASN A 155 2.22 -0.04 24.03
CA ASN A 155 3.29 -1.05 24.14
C ASN A 155 2.76 -2.48 24.01
N LEU A 156 1.60 -2.78 24.61
CA LEU A 156 0.99 -4.11 24.55
C LEU A 156 0.50 -4.43 23.12
N LEU A 157 -0.10 -3.46 22.44
CA LEU A 157 -0.56 -3.59 21.05
C LEU A 157 0.62 -3.79 20.09
N CYS A 158 1.73 -3.06 20.28
CA CYS A 158 2.95 -3.25 19.50
C CYS A 158 3.52 -4.66 19.66
N VAL A 159 3.63 -5.15 20.90
CA VAL A 159 4.12 -6.51 21.17
C VAL A 159 3.19 -7.56 20.56
N ALA A 160 1.87 -7.40 20.72
CA ALA A 160 0.89 -8.32 20.14
C ALA A 160 0.94 -8.34 18.61
N PHE A 161 1.10 -7.18 17.95
CA PHE A 161 1.22 -7.10 16.50
C PHE A 161 2.48 -7.82 16.00
N VAL A 162 3.63 -7.62 16.64
CA VAL A 162 4.89 -8.31 16.27
C VAL A 162 4.75 -9.82 16.45
N LEU A 163 4.16 -10.27 17.56
CA LEU A 163 3.92 -11.69 17.80
C LEU A 163 2.97 -12.31 16.78
N LEU A 164 1.90 -11.60 16.41
CA LEU A 164 0.98 -12.05 15.35
C LEU A 164 1.65 -12.11 13.99
N LEU A 165 2.54 -11.17 13.68
CA LEU A 165 3.23 -11.11 12.41
C LEU A 165 4.23 -12.27 12.30
N ILE A 166 5.07 -12.47 13.33
CA ILE A 166 6.00 -13.61 13.41
C ILE A 166 5.23 -14.94 13.42
N GLY A 167 4.18 -15.04 14.23
CA GLY A 167 3.33 -16.23 14.33
C GLY A 167 2.61 -16.54 13.03
N GLY A 168 2.10 -15.53 12.32
CA GLY A 168 1.46 -15.68 11.02
C GLY A 168 2.42 -16.18 9.95
N PHE A 169 3.62 -15.59 9.86
CA PHE A 169 4.66 -16.07 8.94
C PHE A 169 5.14 -17.50 9.30
N ALA A 170 5.29 -17.80 10.59
CA ALA A 170 5.66 -19.14 11.04
C ALA A 170 4.57 -20.18 10.73
N ALA A 171 3.29 -19.83 10.92
CA ALA A 171 2.16 -20.69 10.61
C ALA A 171 2.05 -20.96 9.11
N ILE A 172 2.21 -19.93 8.27
CA ILE A 172 2.25 -20.10 6.80
C ILE A 172 3.41 -21.00 6.40
N ARG A 173 4.60 -20.84 7.00
CA ARG A 173 5.76 -21.70 6.75
C ARG A 173 5.56 -23.16 7.19
N TYR A 174 4.69 -23.42 8.18
CA TYR A 174 4.41 -24.77 8.66
C TYR A 174 3.26 -25.44 7.87
N LEU A 175 2.42 -24.65 7.21
CA LEU A 175 1.27 -25.09 6.41
C LEU A 175 1.60 -25.24 4.91
N MET A 176 2.65 -24.57 4.41
CA MET A 176 3.24 -24.77 3.08
C MET A 176 4.44 -25.71 3.14
#